data_AF-A0A8J7UQ76-F1
#
_entry.id   AF-A0A8J7UQ76-F1
#
_cell.length_a   1.000
_cell.length_b   1.000
_cell.length_c   1.000
_cell.angle_alpha   90.00
_cell.angle_beta   90.00
_cell.angle_gamma   90.00
#
_symmetry.space_group_name_H-M   'P 1'
#
loop_
_entity.id
_entity.type
_entity.pdbx_description
1 polymer ?
#
loop_
_entity_poly.entity_id
_entity_poly.type
_entity_poly.pdbx_seq_one_letter_code
_entity_poly.pdbx_strand_id
1 'polypeptide(L)' 'MSDDDPPVPEPVRDDATVELVRDAIGVARGEVPAERFSAKYGTAGESRTTGDGEE' A
#
# COMPACT_ATOMS: atom_id res chain seq x y z
N MET A 1 2.95 28.22 -27.55
CA MET A 1 3.15 27.01 -26.76
C MET A 1 2.28 27.16 -25.54
N SER A 2 1.09 26.58 -25.55
CA SER A 2 0.22 26.56 -24.39
C SER A 2 0.62 25.34 -23.58
N ASP A 3 1.11 25.58 -22.37
CA ASP A 3 1.39 24.55 -21.37
C ASP A 3 0.02 24.03 -20.88
N ASP A 4 -0.59 23.17 -21.69
CA ASP A 4 -1.83 22.46 -21.39
C ASP A 4 -1.47 21.15 -20.69
N ASP A 5 -0.75 21.25 -19.56
CA ASP A 5 -0.48 20.08 -18.74
C ASP A 5 -1.77 19.77 -17.94
N PRO A 6 -2.35 18.57 -18.11
CA PRO A 6 -3.56 18.21 -17.40
C PRO A 6 -3.29 18.23 -15.89
N PRO A 7 -4.22 18.73 -15.06
CA PRO A 7 -3.99 18.85 -13.62
C PRO A 7 -3.66 17.48 -13.03
N VAL A 8 -2.54 17.41 -12.29
CA VAL A 8 -2.11 16.18 -11.63
C VAL A 8 -3.23 15.72 -10.68
N PRO A 9 -3.78 14.51 -10.87
CA PRO A 9 -4.83 14.01 -10.00
C PRO A 9 -4.29 13.91 -8.57
N GLU A 10 -5.09 14.36 -7.60
CA GLU A 10 -4.70 14.25 -6.21
C GLU A 10 -4.59 12.76 -5.82
N PRO A 11 -3.57 12.37 -5.03
CA PRO A 11 -3.44 11.00 -4.58
C PRO A 11 -4.68 10.61 -3.79
N VAL A 12 -5.33 9.51 -4.19
CA VAL A 12 -6.46 8.94 -3.47
C VAL A 12 -5.98 8.59 -2.06
N ARG A 13 -6.54 9.27 -1.06
CA ARG A 13 -6.28 8.97 0.36
C ARG A 13 -7.20 7.84 0.80
N ASP A 14 -6.70 6.64 0.64
CA ASP A 14 -7.31 5.45 1.23
C ASP A 14 -6.82 5.31 2.68
N ASP A 15 -7.76 5.39 3.64
CA ASP A 15 -7.43 5.35 5.08
C ASP A 15 -6.70 4.06 5.47
N ALA A 16 -7.01 2.93 4.84
CA ALA A 16 -6.35 1.65 5.11
C ALA A 16 -4.89 1.65 4.62
N THR A 17 -4.63 2.25 3.46
CA THR A 17 -3.27 2.43 2.93
C THR A 17 -2.45 3.38 3.81
N VAL A 18 -3.06 4.48 4.29
CA VAL A 18 -2.42 5.40 5.23
C VAL A 18 -2.05 4.70 6.54
N GLU A 19 -2.95 3.86 7.05
CA GLU A 19 -2.71 3.06 8.25
C GLU A 19 -1.56 2.06 8.05
N LEU A 20 -1.54 1.34 6.92
CA LEU A 20 -0.46 0.43 6.57
C LEU A 20 0.90 1.12 6.55
N VAL A 21 1.00 2.29 5.91
CA VAL A 21 2.26 3.04 5.82
C VAL A 21 2.73 3.51 7.20
N ARG A 22 1.80 3.97 8.04
CA ARG A 22 2.14 4.39 9.42
C ARG A 22 2.69 3.23 10.24
N ASP A 23 2.05 2.08 10.18
CA ASP A 23 2.50 0.89 10.91
C ASP A 23 3.84 0.37 10.37
N ALA A 24 4.07 0.43 9.05
CA ALA A 24 5.33 0.05 8.43
C ALA A 24 6.49 0.96 8.86
N ILE A 25 6.25 2.26 8.98
CA ILE A 25 7.22 3.21 9.54
C ILE A 25 7.52 2.87 11.01
N GLY A 26 6.49 2.52 11.78
CA GLY A 26 6.66 2.07 13.16
C GLY A 26 7.54 0.83 13.28
N VAL A 27 7.42 -0.12 12.34
CA VAL A 27 8.32 -1.28 12.25
C VAL A 27 9.76 -0.85 11.95
N ALA A 28 9.96 0.03 10.96
CA ALA A 28 11.29 0.51 10.58
C ALA A 28 12.01 1.27 11.72
N ARG A 29 11.24 1.90 12.61
CA ARG A 29 11.75 2.58 13.82
C ARG A 29 11.96 1.64 15.01
N GLY A 30 11.48 0.39 14.94
CA GLY A 30 11.49 -0.55 16.05
C GLY A 30 10.40 -0.27 17.10
N GLU A 31 9.43 0.59 16.79
CA GLU A 31 8.30 0.93 17.67
C GLU A 31 7.19 -0.13 17.60
N VAL A 32 7.07 -0.79 16.44
CA VAL A 32 6.08 -1.86 16.19
C VAL A 32 6.83 -3.17 15.91
N PRO A 33 6.52 -4.28 16.62
CA PRO A 33 7.08 -5.59 16.30
C PRO A 33 6.66 -6.05 14.90
N ALA A 34 7.61 -6.56 14.11
CA ALA A 34 7.36 -7.06 12.76
C ALA A 34 6.29 -8.17 12.74
N GLU A 35 6.25 -9.03 13.77
CA GLU A 35 5.23 -10.07 13.92
C GLU A 35 3.80 -9.51 14.00
N ARG A 36 3.61 -8.36 14.69
CA ARG A 36 2.30 -7.70 14.76
C ARG A 36 1.90 -7.07 13.43
N PHE A 37 2.86 -6.46 12.74
CA PHE A 37 2.64 -5.91 11.40
C PHE A 37 2.25 -7.03 10.42
N SER A 38 3.01 -8.12 10.40
CA SER A 38 2.71 -9.29 9.56
C SER A 38 1.40 -9.97 9.92
N ALA A 39 1.01 -10.02 11.19
CA ALA A 39 -0.31 -10.55 11.56
C ALA A 39 -1.47 -9.69 11.00
N LYS A 40 -1.26 -8.38 10.90
CA LYS A 40 -2.26 -7.42 10.44
C LYS A 40 -2.35 -7.33 8.91
N TYR A 41 -1.22 -7.41 8.22
CA TYR A 41 -1.11 -7.17 6.78
C TYR A 41 -0.58 -8.37 5.97
N GLY A 42 0.06 -9.33 6.63
CA GLY A 42 0.93 -10.34 6.02
C GLY A 42 0.25 -11.56 5.39
N THR A 43 -1.08 -11.64 5.35
CA THR A 43 -1.78 -12.73 4.62
C THR A 43 -3.09 -12.26 3.98
N ALA A 44 -3.15 -11.04 3.47
CA ALA A 44 -4.25 -10.61 2.57
C ALA A 44 -3.94 -10.91 1.08
N GLY A 45 -3.05 -11.87 0.79
CA GLY A 45 -2.51 -12.14 -0.55
C GLY A 45 -2.72 -13.55 -1.11
N GLU A 46 -3.18 -14.52 -0.34
CA GLU A 46 -3.33 -15.91 -0.82
C GLU A 46 -4.73 -16.23 -1.39
N SER A 47 -5.54 -15.21 -1.69
CA SER A 47 -6.89 -15.40 -2.28
C SER A 47 -7.21 -14.54 -3.50
N ARG A 48 -6.25 -13.84 -4.12
CA ARG A 48 -6.51 -13.17 -5.41
C ARG A 48 -5.27 -12.90 -6.26
N THR A 49 -4.56 -13.95 -6.68
CA THR A 49 -3.81 -13.99 -7.95
C THR A 49 -3.55 -15.46 -8.28
N THR A 50 -4.58 -16.13 -8.80
CA THR A 50 -4.40 -17.06 -9.92
C THR A 50 -4.81 -16.19 -11.11
N GLY A 51 -3.87 -15.55 -11.79
CA GLY A 51 -3.15 -16.22 -12.86
C GLY A 51 -4.00 -16.13 -14.13
N ASP A 52 -4.11 -14.94 -14.72
CA ASP A 52 -4.43 -14.80 -16.14
C ASP A 52 -3.12 -14.42 -16.82
N GLY A 53 -2.34 -15.46 -17.13
CA GLY A 53 -1.27 -15.35 -18.10
C GLY A 53 -1.92 -15.49 -19.46
N GLU A 54 -2.13 -14.35 -20.11
CA GLU A 54 -2.40 -14.26 -21.54
C GLU A 54 -1.12 -14.63 -22.31
N GLU A 55 -1.12 -15.77 -23.00
CA GLU A 55 -0.28 -16.06 -24.17
C GLU A 55 -1.18 -16.41 -25.36
#